data_AF-A0A935LLV1-F1
#
_entry.id   AF-A0A935LLV1-F1
#
_cell.length_a   1.000
_cell.length_b   1.000
_cell.length_c   1.000
_cell.angle_alpha   90.00
_cell.angle_beta   90.00
_cell.angle_gamma   90.00
#
_symmetry.space_group_name_H-M   'P 1'
#
loop_
_entity.id
_entity.type
_entity.pdbx_description
1 polymer ?
#
loop_
_entity_poly.entity_id
_entity_poly.type
_entity_poly.pdbx_seq_one_letter_code
_entity_poly.pdbx_strand_id
1 'polypeptide(L)' 'MEDNEEDVQNGLDTLLREIWKKQPEKTERFLSKWKDKCGRKIIHYATEKMDRDNKAKFQKTKK' A
#
# COMPACT_ATOMS: atom_id res chain seq x y z
N MET A 1 -11.60 1.94 0.24
CA MET A 1 -11.46 3.40 0.41
C MET A 1 -12.13 4.00 -0.79
N GLU A 2 -13.32 4.54 -0.56
CA GLU A 2 -14.26 5.00 -1.59
C GLU A 2 -14.06 6.50 -1.91
N ASP A 3 -13.20 7.17 -1.14
CA ASP A 3 -12.74 8.53 -1.41
C ASP A 3 -11.87 8.59 -2.67
N ASN A 4 -12.38 9.27 -3.69
CA ASN A 4 -11.68 9.55 -4.95
C ASN A 4 -10.80 10.80 -4.87
N GLU A 5 -10.72 11.45 -3.71
CA GLU A 5 -9.94 12.68 -3.53
C GLU A 5 -8.44 12.37 -3.61
N GLU A 6 -7.79 12.89 -4.65
CA GLU A 6 -6.38 12.60 -4.94
C GLU A 6 -5.43 13.04 -3.81
N ASP A 7 -5.74 14.16 -3.13
CA ASP A 7 -4.96 14.66 -2.00
C ASP A 7 -4.96 13.68 -0.82
N VAL A 8 -6.12 13.09 -0.50
CA VAL A 8 -6.24 12.08 0.56
C VAL A 8 -5.47 10.82 0.19
N GLN A 9 -5.56 10.38 -1.08
CA GLN A 9 -4.82 9.20 -1.55
C GLN A 9 -3.30 9.45 -1.56
N ASN A 10 -2.84 10.64 -1.94
CA ASN A 10 -1.43 11.02 -1.95
C ASN A 10 -0.88 11.19 -0.52
N GLY A 11 -1.65 11.76 0.39
CA GLY A 11 -1.29 11.85 1.80
C GLY A 11 -1.17 10.47 2.44
N LEU A 12 -2.12 9.57 2.14
CA LEU A 12 -2.08 8.19 2.62
C LEU A 12 -0.88 7.42 2.05
N ASP A 13 -0.57 7.61 0.76
CA ASP A 13 0.62 7.02 0.14
C ASP A 13 1.91 7.43 0.86
N THR A 14 2.07 8.74 1.05
CA THR A 14 3.23 9.33 1.71
C THR A 14 3.36 8.80 3.13
N LEU A 15 2.26 8.75 3.87
CA LEU A 15 2.22 8.21 5.23
C LEU A 15 2.63 6.73 5.27
N LEU A 16 2.06 5.90 4.39
CA LEU A 16 2.35 4.46 4.34
C LEU A 16 3.82 4.20 3.99
N ARG A 17 4.41 5.01 3.12
CA ARG A 17 5.85 4.96 2.83
C ARG A 17 6.73 5.29 4.04
N GLU A 18 6.41 6.36 4.75
CA GLU A 18 7.19 6.76 5.92
C GLU A 18 7.06 5.74 7.07
N ILE A 19 5.86 5.18 7.26
CA ILE A 19 5.66 4.09 8.22
C ILE A 19 6.42 2.85 7.77
N TRP A 20 6.43 2.50 6.48
CA TRP A 20 7.16 1.33 5.99
C TRP A 20 8.66 1.42 6.27
N LYS A 21 9.28 2.60 6.13
CA LYS A 21 10.70 2.82 6.46
C LYS A 21 11.02 2.54 7.92
N LYS A 22 10.08 2.83 8.83
CA LYS A 22 10.27 2.68 10.29
C LYS A 22 9.80 1.32 10.80
N GLN A 23 8.68 0.82 10.28
CA GLN A 23 7.95 -0.36 10.75
C GLN A 23 7.31 -1.10 9.55
N PRO A 24 8.13 -1.78 8.73
CA PRO A 24 7.65 -2.43 7.51
C PRO A 24 6.57 -3.48 7.79
N GLU A 25 6.72 -4.28 8.85
CA GLU A 25 5.77 -5.34 9.22
C GLU A 25 4.35 -4.81 9.48
N LYS A 26 4.22 -3.64 10.14
CA LYS A 26 2.91 -3.04 10.40
C LYS A 26 2.26 -2.54 9.12
N THR A 27 3.04 -1.89 8.25
CA THR A 27 2.57 -1.44 6.94
C THR A 27 2.15 -2.64 6.09
N GLU A 28 2.94 -3.70 6.06
CA GLU A 28 2.61 -4.91 5.29
C GLU A 28 1.33 -5.57 5.80
N ARG A 29 1.14 -5.68 7.12
CA ARG A 29 -0.07 -6.23 7.72
C ARG A 29 -1.30 -5.36 7.41
N PHE A 30 -1.14 -4.04 7.42
CA PHE A 30 -2.19 -3.11 7.06
C PHE A 30 -2.56 -3.23 5.58
N LEU A 31 -1.58 -3.13 4.67
CA LEU A 31 -1.80 -3.28 3.24
C LEU A 31 -2.42 -4.63 2.90
N SER A 32 -1.97 -5.72 3.51
CA SER A 32 -2.53 -7.06 3.28
C SER A 32 -3.98 -7.18 3.74
N LYS A 33 -4.34 -6.55 4.87
CA LYS A 33 -5.71 -6.49 5.38
C LYS A 33 -6.64 -5.72 4.44
N TRP A 34 -6.13 -4.68 3.79
CA TRP A 34 -6.94 -3.78 2.97
C TRP A 34 -6.81 -4.00 1.46
N LYS A 35 -5.89 -4.85 0.98
CA LYS A 35 -5.56 -5.03 -0.45
C LYS A 35 -6.75 -5.31 -1.36
N ASP A 36 -7.81 -5.90 -0.81
CA ASP A 36 -9.04 -6.28 -1.53
C ASP A 36 -10.14 -5.19 -1.42
N LYS A 37 -10.03 -4.30 -0.43
CA LYS A 37 -11.02 -3.26 -0.11
C LYS A 37 -10.56 -1.84 -0.50
N CYS A 38 -9.28 -1.64 -0.78
CA CYS A 38 -8.74 -0.34 -1.18
C CYS A 38 -8.50 -0.25 -2.68
N GLY A 39 -8.55 0.97 -3.21
CA GLY A 39 -8.22 1.24 -4.59
C GLY A 39 -6.80 0.76 -4.88
N ARG A 40 -6.62 0.04 -5.99
CA ARG A 40 -5.34 -0.58 -6.35
C ARG A 40 -4.20 0.43 -6.49
N LYS A 41 -4.52 1.70 -6.76
CA LYS A 41 -3.58 2.82 -6.77
C LYS A 41 -2.86 2.97 -5.42
N ILE A 42 -3.57 2.87 -4.29
CA ILE A 42 -2.99 3.01 -2.95
C ILE A 42 -1.92 1.93 -2.71
N ILE A 43 -2.24 0.67 -3.04
CA ILE A 43 -1.27 -0.43 -2.93
C ILE A 43 -0.09 -0.20 -3.88
N HIS A 44 -0.35 0.25 -5.10
CA HIS A 44 0.69 0.49 -6.10
C HIS A 44 1.71 1.53 -5.63
N TYR A 45 1.27 2.70 -5.19
CA TYR A 45 2.16 3.76 -4.74
C TYR A 45 2.85 3.42 -3.41
N ALA A 46 2.11 2.81 -2.48
CA ALA A 46 2.66 2.48 -1.15
C ALA A 46 3.76 1.42 -1.27
N THR A 47 3.65 0.53 -2.26
CA THR A 47 4.63 -0.53 -2.56
C THR A 47 5.70 -0.11 -3.58
N GLU A 48 5.65 1.11 -4.13
CA GLU A 48 6.57 1.53 -5.20
C GLU A 48 8.03 1.64 -4.70
N LYS A 49 8.26 2.05 -3.45
CA LYS A 49 9.61 2.07 -2.83
C LYS A 49 9.94 0.81 -2.04
N MET A 50 9.04 -0.17 -2.00
CA MET A 50 9.34 -1.43 -1.33
C MET A 50 10.32 -2.26 -2.15
N ASP A 51 11.11 -3.09 -1.47
CA ASP A 51 11.97 -4.08 -2.12
C ASP A 51 11.14 -5.04 -2.99
N ARG A 52 11.75 -5.62 -4.03
CA ARG A 52 11.12 -6.58 -4.95
C ARG A 52 10.45 -7.74 -4.21
N ASP A 53 11.07 -8.26 -3.15
CA ASP A 53 10.52 -9.38 -2.36
C ASP A 53 9.23 -8.97 -1.63
N ASN A 54 9.26 -7.81 -0.96
CA ASN A 54 8.10 -7.30 -0.25
C ASN A 54 6.98 -6.88 -1.20
N LYS A 55 7.31 -6.30 -2.35
CA LYS A 55 6.35 -5.94 -3.39
C LYS A 55 5.66 -7.18 -3.98
N ALA A 56 6.35 -8.31 -4.08
CA ALA A 56 5.77 -9.55 -4.59
C ALA A 56 4.58 -10.02 -3.75
N LYS A 57 4.60 -9.80 -2.43
CA LYS A 57 3.51 -10.15 -1.50
C LYS A 57 2.19 -9.42 -1.78
N PHE A 58 2.26 -8.26 -2.42
CA PHE A 58 1.10 -7.42 -2.76
C PHE A 58 0.67 -7.52 -4.23
N GLN A 59 1.31 -8.40 -5.02
CA GLN A 59 0.88 -8.65 -6.39
C GLN A 59 -0.51 -9.28 -6.43
N LYS A 60 -1.22 -9.09 -7.55
CA LYS A 60 -2.54 -9.73 -7.73
C LYS A 60 -2.32 -11.24 -7.63
N THR A 61 -3.01 -11.90 -6.72
CA THR A 61 -3.26 -13.34 -6.89
C THR A 61 -4.02 -13.46 -8.21
N LYS A 62 -3.39 -14.02 -9.26
CA LYS A 62 -4.10 -14.40 -10.48
C LYS A 62 -5.15 -15.42 -10.06
N LYS A 63 -6.42 -15.03 -10.18
CA LYS A 63 -7.53 -15.97 -10.19
C LYS A 63 -7.83 -16.31 -11.63
#